data_AF-A0AA43ZT38-F1
#
_entry.id   AF-A0AA43ZT38-F1
#
_cell.length_a   1.000
_cell.length_b   1.000
_cell.length_c   1.000
_cell.angle_alpha   90.00
_cell.angle_beta   90.00
_cell.angle_gamma   90.00
#
_symmetry.space_group_name_H-M   'P 1'
#
loop_
_entity.id
_entity.type
_entity.pdbx_description
1 polymer ?
#
loop_
_entity_poly.entity_id
_entity_poly.type
_entity_poly.pdbx_seq_one_letter_code
_entity_poly.pdbx_strand_id
1 'polypeptide(L)'
;MWLVVSAIAALISTKAWIDKPGKNYYAQLSMGLWALTAMIFVDHVIGWFLEGAEGDFLEIGLEPFILSLCMLIPILAVWELFVVIDRLELRKNANTNEEVDKEISEEVA
;
A
#
# COMPACT_ATOMS: atom_id res chain seq x y z
N MET A 1 5.86 17.38 -7.88
CA MET A 1 6.63 16.12 -7.91
C MET A 1 5.78 14.94 -7.47
N TRP A 2 4.46 15.04 -7.57
CA TRP A 2 3.54 14.00 -7.11
C TRP A 2 3.68 12.70 -7.92
N LEU A 3 3.97 12.79 -9.22
CA LEU A 3 4.12 11.64 -10.11
C LEU A 3 5.37 10.84 -9.78
N VAL A 4 6.48 11.57 -9.63
CA VAL A 4 7.79 10.99 -9.36
C VAL A 4 7.80 10.36 -7.97
N VAL A 5 7.24 11.04 -6.96
CA VAL A 5 7.22 10.51 -5.58
C VAL A 5 6.31 9.30 -5.46
N SER A 6 5.11 9.31 -6.07
CA SER A 6 4.22 8.14 -6.06
C SER A 6 4.83 6.94 -6.79
N ALA A 7 5.50 7.16 -7.93
CA ALA A 7 6.22 6.12 -8.65
C ALA A 7 7.38 5.53 -7.84
N ILE A 8 8.18 6.37 -7.18
CA ILE A 8 9.26 5.91 -6.29
C ILE A 8 8.69 5.11 -5.12
N ALA A 9 7.59 5.56 -4.51
CA ALA A 9 6.92 4.83 -3.44
C ALA A 9 6.44 3.45 -3.91
N ALA A 10 5.83 3.36 -5.11
CA ALA A 10 5.40 2.10 -5.72
C ALA A 10 6.59 1.15 -6.00
N LEU A 11 7.73 1.67 -6.45
CA LEU A 11 8.94 0.87 -6.63
C LEU A 11 9.49 0.34 -5.30
N ILE A 12 9.52 1.18 -4.26
CA ILE A 12 9.96 0.77 -2.92
C ILE A 12 9.05 -0.34 -2.37
N SER A 13 7.73 -0.21 -2.50
CA SER A 13 6.81 -1.27 -2.05
C SER A 13 6.93 -2.55 -2.88
N THR A 14 7.19 -2.43 -4.18
CA THR A 14 7.43 -3.59 -5.06
C THR A 14 8.67 -4.34 -4.60
N LYS A 15 9.76 -3.62 -4.31
CA LYS A 15 10.97 -4.21 -3.74
C LYS A 15 10.69 -4.89 -2.39
N ALA A 16 9.98 -4.21 -1.49
CA ALA A 16 9.63 -4.76 -0.18
C ALA A 16 8.78 -6.05 -0.29
N TRP A 17 7.94 -6.15 -1.31
CA TRP A 17 7.17 -7.36 -1.63
C TRP A 17 8.08 -8.50 -2.11
N ILE A 18 9.02 -8.22 -3.03
CA ILE A 18 9.98 -9.22 -3.54
C ILE A 18 10.88 -9.75 -2.42
N ASP A 19 11.35 -8.89 -1.52
CA ASP A 19 12.28 -9.27 -0.44
C ASP A 19 11.61 -10.14 0.65
N LYS A 20 10.27 -10.18 0.72
CA LYS A 20 9.51 -10.92 1.74
C LYS A 20 8.43 -11.81 1.11
N PRO A 21 8.83 -12.85 0.36
CA PRO A 21 7.89 -13.78 -0.26
C PRO A 21 7.04 -14.48 0.81
N GLY A 22 5.75 -14.67 0.52
CA GLY A 22 4.76 -15.29 1.42
C GLY A 22 3.98 -14.32 2.31
N LYS A 23 4.31 -13.02 2.30
CA LYS A 23 3.55 -11.99 3.03
C LYS A 23 2.70 -11.16 2.06
N ASN A 24 1.46 -11.60 1.86
CA ASN A 24 0.54 -11.02 0.86
C ASN A 24 0.22 -9.54 1.10
N TYR A 25 0.36 -9.05 2.33
CA TYR A 25 0.05 -7.66 2.65
C TYR A 25 1.01 -6.65 1.98
N TYR A 26 2.25 -7.01 1.65
CA TYR A 26 3.13 -6.12 0.86
C TYR A 26 2.72 -6.05 -0.62
N ALA A 27 2.14 -7.13 -1.15
CA ALA A 27 1.62 -7.16 -2.51
C ALA A 27 0.44 -6.18 -2.66
N GLN A 28 -0.45 -6.16 -1.65
CA GLN A 28 -1.58 -5.23 -1.59
C GLN A 28 -1.12 -3.77 -1.54
N LEU A 29 -0.10 -3.46 -0.72
CA LEU A 29 0.51 -2.12 -0.69
C LEU A 29 1.06 -1.72 -2.05
N SER A 30 1.78 -2.65 -2.69
CA SER A 30 2.38 -2.41 -3.99
C SER A 30 1.34 -2.15 -5.07
N MET A 31 0.27 -2.93 -5.11
CA MET A 31 -0.84 -2.69 -6.03
C MET A 31 -1.53 -1.35 -5.76
N GLY A 32 -1.75 -0.98 -4.48
CA GLY A 32 -2.35 0.30 -4.12
C GLY A 32 -1.51 1.51 -4.58
N LEU A 33 -0.20 1.45 -4.39
CA LEU A 33 0.71 2.53 -4.81
C LEU A 33 0.87 2.61 -6.33
N TRP A 34 0.86 1.48 -7.04
CA TRP A 34 0.81 1.48 -8.51
C TRP A 34 -0.52 2.03 -9.04
N ALA A 35 -1.65 1.69 -8.41
CA ALA A 35 -2.96 2.24 -8.76
C ALA A 35 -3.00 3.76 -8.56
N LEU A 36 -2.47 4.26 -7.43
CA LEU A 36 -2.33 5.70 -7.19
C LEU A 36 -1.49 6.36 -8.28
N THR A 37 -0.31 5.82 -8.56
CA THR A 37 0.60 6.36 -9.58
C THR A 37 -0.08 6.41 -10.95
N ALA A 38 -0.84 5.37 -11.31
CA ALA A 38 -1.57 5.31 -12.57
C ALA A 38 -2.72 6.33 -12.64
N MET A 39 -3.53 6.46 -11.58
CA MET A 39 -4.62 7.45 -11.54
C MET A 39 -4.08 8.86 -11.73
N ILE A 40 -3.03 9.17 -10.98
CA ILE A 40 -2.38 10.47 -11.03
C ILE A 40 -1.74 10.73 -12.41
N PHE A 41 -1.08 9.72 -13.01
CA PHE A 41 -0.53 9.82 -14.37
C PHE A 41 -1.63 10.12 -15.39
N VAL A 42 -2.74 9.38 -15.36
CA VAL A 42 -3.84 9.57 -16.31
C VAL A 42 -4.49 10.95 -16.13
N ASP A 43 -4.74 11.37 -14.90
CA ASP A 43 -5.33 12.67 -14.56
C ASP A 43 -4.49 13.82 -15.15
N HIS A 44 -3.18 13.79 -14.92
CA HIS A 44 -2.30 14.84 -15.42
C HIS A 44 -2.08 14.79 -16.93
N VAL A 45 -2.00 13.60 -17.53
CA VAL A 45 -1.91 13.47 -19.00
C VAL A 45 -3.12 14.13 -19.65
N ILE A 46 -4.33 13.86 -19.16
CA ILE A 46 -5.55 14.47 -19.68
C ILE A 46 -5.55 15.98 -19.45
N GLY A 47 -5.23 16.44 -18.23
CA GLY A 47 -5.16 17.86 -17.90
C GLY A 47 -4.17 18.62 -18.78
N TRP A 48 -2.96 18.08 -18.95
CA TRP A 48 -1.92 18.68 -19.79
C TRP A 48 -2.34 18.79 -21.26
N PHE A 49 -3.02 17.78 -21.81
CA PHE A 49 -3.56 17.86 -23.17
C PHE A 49 -4.68 18.91 -23.29
N LEU A 50 -5.54 19.06 -22.29
CA LEU A 50 -6.62 20.03 -22.28
C LEU A 50 -6.11 21.48 -22.18
N GLU A 51 -4.99 21.69 -21.50
CA GLU A 51 -4.31 22.99 -21.38
C GLU A 51 -3.48 23.33 -22.63
N GLY A 52 -3.51 22.50 -23.67
CA GLY A 52 -2.82 22.74 -24.94
C GLY A 52 -1.39 22.22 -24.97
N ALA A 53 -1.02 21.30 -24.08
CA ALA A 53 0.33 20.76 -23.96
C ALA A 53 1.39 21.83 -23.62
N GLU A 54 0.97 22.91 -22.99
CA GLU A 54 1.84 24.01 -22.55
C GLU A 54 2.23 23.81 -21.08
N GLY A 55 3.52 23.98 -20.75
CA GLY A 55 4.04 23.83 -19.39
C GLY A 55 4.79 22.52 -19.13
N ASP A 56 5.43 22.44 -17.96
CA ASP A 56 6.25 21.30 -17.55
C ASP A 56 5.38 20.10 -17.15
N PHE A 57 5.47 19.02 -17.92
CA PHE A 57 4.76 17.76 -17.61
C PHE A 57 5.19 17.10 -16.28
N LEU A 58 6.42 17.39 -15.84
CA LEU A 58 6.88 16.96 -14.53
C LEU A 58 7.02 18.18 -13.64
N GLU A 59 6.00 18.42 -12.82
CA GLU A 59 6.05 19.52 -11.87
C GLU A 59 7.15 19.29 -10.82
N ILE A 60 8.17 20.16 -10.80
CA ILE A 60 9.25 20.14 -9.81
C ILE A 60 9.10 21.36 -8.91
N GLY A 61 8.84 21.12 -7.63
CA GLY A 61 8.58 22.19 -6.66
C GLY A 61 8.20 21.66 -5.29
N LEU A 62 8.26 22.53 -4.28
CA LEU A 62 7.99 22.20 -2.88
C LEU A 62 6.51 21.93 -2.62
N GLU A 63 5.61 22.74 -3.22
CA GLU A 63 4.16 22.55 -3.12
C GLU A 63 3.70 21.18 -3.67
N PRO A 64 4.02 20.80 -4.92
CA PRO A 64 3.62 19.50 -5.44
C PRO A 64 4.45 18.35 -4.86
N PHE A 65 5.47 18.62 -4.05
CA PHE A 65 6.11 17.62 -3.19
C PHE A 65 5.31 17.39 -1.90
N ILE A 66 4.87 18.45 -1.21
CA ILE A 66 4.01 18.32 -0.02
C ILE A 66 2.70 17.60 -0.38
N LEU A 67 2.08 17.96 -1.51
CA LEU A 67 0.87 17.30 -1.99
C LEU A 67 1.08 15.79 -2.19
N SER A 68 2.25 15.40 -2.70
CA SER A 68 2.60 13.99 -2.89
C SER A 68 2.59 13.20 -1.57
N LEU A 69 3.10 13.80 -0.49
CA LEU A 69 3.09 13.19 0.84
C LEU A 69 1.65 13.07 1.36
N CYS A 70 0.85 14.12 1.19
CA CYS A 70 -0.56 14.10 1.59
C CYS A 70 -1.35 12.98 0.91
N MET A 71 -1.07 12.67 -0.36
CA MET A 71 -1.73 11.58 -1.08
C MET A 71 -1.27 10.18 -0.66
N LEU A 72 -0.06 10.02 -0.13
CA LEU A 72 0.41 8.72 0.38
C LEU A 72 -0.23 8.35 1.72
N ILE A 73 -0.52 9.33 2.58
CA ILE A 73 -1.12 9.12 3.91
C ILE A 73 -2.36 8.22 3.88
N PRO A 74 -3.41 8.48 3.07
CA PRO A 74 -4.62 7.66 3.10
C PRO A 74 -4.38 6.21 2.67
N ILE A 75 -3.51 5.98 1.67
CA ILE A 75 -3.17 4.62 1.22
C ILE A 75 -2.40 3.88 2.31
N LEU A 76 -1.43 4.53 2.94
CA LEU A 76 -0.68 3.94 4.04
C LEU A 76 -1.58 3.65 5.24
N ALA A 77 -2.51 4.55 5.58
CA ALA A 77 -3.46 4.36 6.68
C ALA A 77 -4.39 3.15 6.44
N VAL A 78 -4.96 3.03 5.23
CA VAL A 78 -5.81 1.88 4.87
C VAL A 78 -5.02 0.58 4.88
N TRP A 79 -3.80 0.59 4.34
CA TRP A 79 -2.93 -0.58 4.36
C TRP A 79 -2.52 -0.99 5.77
N GLU A 80 -2.14 -0.03 6.62
CA GLU A 80 -1.76 -0.29 8.00
C GLU A 80 -2.92 -0.89 8.79
N LEU A 81 -4.14 -0.38 8.59
CA LEU A 81 -5.35 -0.95 9.18
C LEU A 81 -5.55 -2.41 8.74
N PHE A 82 -5.36 -2.71 7.46
CA PHE A 82 -5.48 -4.07 6.93
C PHE A 82 -4.45 -5.01 7.57
N VAL A 83 -3.20 -4.57 7.70
CA VAL A 83 -2.11 -5.33 8.36
C VAL A 83 -2.41 -5.60 9.83
N VAL A 84 -2.97 -4.61 10.54
CA VAL A 84 -3.35 -4.78 11.95
C VAL A 84 -4.46 -5.82 12.09
N ILE A 85 -5.50 -5.76 11.25
CA ILE A 85 -6.62 -6.72 11.27
C ILE A 85 -6.11 -8.14 11.01
N ASP A 86 -5.34 -8.34 9.94
CA ASP A 86 -4.77 -9.66 9.58
C ASP A 86 -3.93 -10.24 10.74
N ARG A 87 -3.11 -9.41 11.38
CA ARG A 87 -2.30 -9.85 12.54
C ARG A 87 -3.15 -10.21 13.76
N LEU A 88 -4.28 -9.52 13.99
CA LEU A 88 -5.19 -9.84 15.09
C LEU A 88 -5.97 -11.13 14.81
N GLU A 89 -6.43 -11.35 13.58
CA GLU A 89 -7.11 -12.57 13.18
C GLU A 89 -6.21 -13.80 13.32
N LEU A 90 -4.95 -13.70 12.90
CA LEU A 90 -3.96 -14.76 13.09
C LEU A 90 -3.73 -15.09 14.57
N ARG A 91 -3.69 -14.09 15.45
CA ARG A 91 -3.58 -14.31 16.91
C ARG A 91 -4.82 -14.99 17.48
N LYS A 92 -6.02 -14.59 17.04
CA LYS A 92 -7.28 -15.21 17.48
C LYS A 92 -7.30 -16.69 17.13
N ASN A 93 -6.97 -17.02 15.89
CA ASN A 93 -6.97 -18.40 15.41
C ASN A 93 -5.92 -19.27 16.12
N ALA A 94 -4.74 -18.71 16.43
CA ALA A 94 -3.72 -19.42 17.19
C ALA A 94 -4.18 -19.79 18.60
N ASN A 95 -4.83 -18.85 19.31
CA ASN A 95 -5.35 -19.12 20.66
C ASN A 95 -6.46 -20.18 20.64
N THR A 96 -7.38 -20.12 19.67
CA THR A 96 -8.45 -21.13 19.54
C THR A 96 -7.90 -22.53 19.29
N ASN A 97 -6.88 -22.66 18.44
CA ASN A 97 -6.26 -23.97 18.18
C ASN A 97 -5.55 -24.51 19.43
N GLU A 98 -4.89 -23.64 20.21
CA GLU A 98 -4.24 -24.06 21.47
C GLU A 98 -5.25 -24.53 22.53
N GLU A 99 -6.44 -23.93 22.58
CA GLU A 99 -7.54 -24.39 23.45
C GLU A 99 -8.08 -25.76 23.01
N VAL A 100 -8.33 -25.95 21.71
CA VAL A 100 -8.81 -27.23 21.15
C VAL A 100 -7.80 -28.36 21.39
N ASP A 101 -6.50 -28.11 21.17
CA ASP A 101 -5.46 -29.11 21.39
C ASP A 101 -5.34 -29.53 22.87
N LYS A 102 -5.60 -28.60 23.81
CA LYS A 102 -5.65 -28.91 25.25
C LYS A 102 -6.86 -29.76 25.61
N GLU A 103 -8.06 -29.43 25.10
CA GLU A 103 -9.28 -30.23 25.34
C GLU A 103 -9.11 -31.68 24.86
N ILE A 104 -8.57 -31.88 23.65
CA ILE A 104 -8.31 -33.22 23.10
C ILE A 104 -7.28 -33.98 23.97
N SER A 105 -6.25 -33.29 24.46
CA SER A 105 -5.23 -33.91 25.31
C SER A 105 -5.77 -34.32 26.68
N GLU A 106 -6.73 -33.58 27.24
CA GLU A 106 -7.42 -33.94 28.47
C GLU A 106 -8.44 -35.06 28.29
N GLU A 107 -9.12 -35.14 27.14
CA GLU A 107 -10.10 -36.21 26.85
C GLU A 107 -9.46 -37.58 26.63
N VAL A 108 -8.21 -37.61 26.13
CA VAL A 108 -7.48 -38.85 25.82
C VAL A 108 -6.64 -39.37 27.01
N ALA A 109 -6.48 -38.58 28.07
CA ALA A 109 -5.72 -38.92 29.28
C ALA A 109 -6.56 -39.66 30.34
#